data_AF-A0A5J4QK47-F1
#
_entry.id   AF-A0A5J4QK47-F1
#
_cell.length_a   1.000
_cell.length_b   1.000
_cell.length_c   1.000
_cell.angle_alpha   90.00
_cell.angle_beta   90.00
_cell.angle_gamma   90.00
#
_symmetry.space_group_name_H-M   'P 1'
#
loop_
_entity.id
_entity.type
_entity.pdbx_description
1 polymer ?
#
loop_
_entity_poly.entity_id
_entity_poly.type
_entity_poly.pdbx_seq_one_letter_code
_entity_poly.pdbx_strand_id
1 'polypeptide(L)'
;MELKKTEESLNQVKGQLKTEELKSKAADVGSNIIDGLDSLVGTSEVKRQQQEIKNLKLEKHELQQDVDGLTQIVSRERNEHKKETLELKAEIIKIHDWLPDTPNLIKWREYCQKIGFSSNQAKDLINMKPVQFLGELYSSEHSQRFKVDDAEIRFDRDTERSSGFRLLINGISLTQWFRQKYDEFRKALGIKPKQKPRIGENKGFRM
;
A
#
# COMPACT_ATOMS: atom_id res chain seq x y z
N MET A 1 -104.97 6.49 -20.19
CA MET A 1 -104.81 7.84 -19.56
C MET A 1 -103.93 7.79 -18.30
N GLU A 2 -103.59 6.61 -17.77
CA GLU A 2 -102.78 6.50 -16.53
C GLU A 2 -101.26 6.57 -16.75
N LEU A 3 -100.72 6.00 -17.84
CA LEU A 3 -99.27 5.97 -18.11
C LEU A 3 -98.61 7.36 -18.21
N LYS A 4 -99.31 8.36 -18.80
CA LYS A 4 -98.80 9.73 -18.89
C LYS A 4 -98.68 10.40 -17.51
N LYS A 5 -99.59 10.07 -16.58
CA LYS A 5 -99.61 10.63 -15.23
C LYS A 5 -98.47 10.05 -14.36
N THR A 6 -98.11 8.79 -14.61
CA THR A 6 -96.99 8.11 -13.93
C THR A 6 -95.63 8.63 -14.39
N GLU A 7 -95.49 9.00 -15.65
CA GLU A 7 -94.23 9.51 -16.21
C GLU A 7 -93.94 10.96 -15.78
N GLU A 8 -94.98 11.80 -15.68
CA GLU A 8 -94.86 13.17 -15.15
C GLU A 8 -94.48 13.20 -13.67
N SER A 9 -95.08 12.32 -12.86
CA SER A 9 -94.78 12.22 -11.42
C SER A 9 -93.38 11.66 -11.16
N LEU A 10 -92.90 10.71 -11.98
CA LEU A 10 -91.52 10.20 -11.89
C LEU A 10 -90.47 11.28 -12.22
N ASN A 11 -90.71 12.07 -13.27
CA ASN A 11 -89.81 13.16 -13.66
C ASN A 11 -89.79 14.29 -12.62
N GLN A 12 -90.92 14.58 -11.98
CA GLN A 12 -91.00 15.56 -10.89
C GLN A 12 -90.22 15.11 -9.65
N VAL A 13 -90.39 13.85 -9.23
CA VAL A 13 -89.68 13.28 -8.07
C VAL A 13 -88.17 13.20 -8.34
N LYS A 14 -87.77 12.82 -9.57
CA LYS A 14 -86.35 12.79 -9.98
C LYS A 14 -85.72 14.19 -10.05
N GLY A 15 -86.50 15.19 -10.44
CA GLY A 15 -86.11 16.60 -10.37
C GLY A 15 -85.84 17.02 -8.93
N GLN A 16 -86.81 16.81 -8.04
CA GLN A 16 -86.72 17.18 -6.62
C GLN A 16 -85.57 16.49 -5.88
N LEU A 17 -85.31 15.21 -6.15
CA LEU A 17 -84.24 14.45 -5.50
C LEU A 17 -82.85 14.97 -5.89
N LYS A 18 -82.67 15.39 -7.15
CA LYS A 18 -81.44 16.07 -7.60
C LYS A 18 -81.27 17.46 -6.96
N THR A 19 -82.35 18.22 -6.78
CA THR A 19 -82.27 19.57 -6.19
C THR A 19 -82.06 19.54 -4.67
N GLU A 20 -82.65 18.58 -3.97
CA GLU A 20 -82.47 18.38 -2.51
C GLU A 20 -81.06 17.86 -2.19
N GLU A 21 -80.53 16.93 -2.97
CA GLU A 21 -79.18 16.38 -2.75
C GLU A 21 -78.07 17.41 -3.05
N LEU A 22 -78.27 18.30 -4.03
CA LEU A 22 -77.33 19.38 -4.33
C LEU A 22 -77.43 20.55 -3.34
N LYS A 23 -78.61 20.83 -2.77
CA LYS A 23 -78.78 21.90 -1.77
C LYS A 23 -78.24 21.52 -0.38
N SER A 24 -78.36 20.26 0.03
CA SER A 24 -77.83 19.82 1.33
C SER A 24 -76.30 19.63 1.32
N LYS A 25 -75.70 19.28 0.17
CA LYS A 25 -74.25 19.06 0.05
C LYS A 25 -73.42 20.31 -0.27
N ALA A 26 -74.03 21.39 -0.78
CA ALA A 26 -73.29 22.60 -1.16
C ALA A 26 -73.06 23.59 -0.01
N ALA A 27 -73.85 23.53 1.07
CA ALA A 27 -73.75 24.50 2.17
C ALA A 27 -72.72 24.11 3.25
N ASP A 28 -72.39 22.82 3.40
CA ASP A 28 -71.67 22.31 4.59
C ASP A 28 -70.19 21.94 4.34
N VAL A 29 -69.70 22.01 3.10
CA VAL A 29 -68.32 21.60 2.76
C VAL A 29 -67.39 22.82 2.54
N GLY A 30 -67.92 24.04 2.59
CA GLY A 30 -67.22 25.25 2.11
C GLY A 30 -66.29 25.99 3.08
N SER A 31 -66.31 25.73 4.39
CA SER A 31 -65.56 26.58 5.36
C SER A 31 -64.62 25.82 6.29
N ASN A 32 -64.91 24.58 6.67
CA ASN A 32 -64.21 23.95 7.81
C ASN A 32 -62.86 23.30 7.47
N ILE A 33 -62.49 23.16 6.20
CA ILE A 33 -61.19 22.57 5.79
C ILE A 33 -60.13 23.67 5.60
N ILE A 34 -60.52 24.92 5.32
CA ILE A 34 -59.59 26.03 5.10
C ILE A 34 -59.10 26.63 6.43
N ASP A 35 -59.95 26.74 7.45
CA ASP A 35 -59.58 27.39 8.72
C ASP A 35 -58.70 26.50 9.63
N GLY A 36 -58.75 25.18 9.48
CA GLY A 36 -57.99 24.22 10.30
C GLY A 36 -56.50 24.15 10.01
N LEU A 37 -56.07 24.57 8.81
CA LEU A 37 -54.66 24.57 8.40
C LEU A 37 -53.98 25.93 8.59
N ASP A 38 -54.75 27.03 8.63
CA ASP A 38 -54.21 28.39 8.75
C ASP A 38 -53.80 28.76 10.19
N SER A 39 -54.44 28.16 11.21
CA SER A 39 -54.10 28.42 12.62
C SER A 39 -52.79 27.76 13.10
N LEU A 40 -52.36 26.66 12.46
CA LEU A 40 -51.13 25.95 12.81
C LEU A 40 -49.87 26.60 12.19
N VAL A 41 -50.03 27.24 11.02
CA VAL A 41 -48.97 27.95 10.28
C VAL A 41 -48.44 29.17 11.06
N GLY A 42 -49.19 29.68 12.04
CA GLY A 42 -48.85 30.84 12.85
C GLY A 42 -48.24 30.58 14.24
N THR A 43 -48.25 29.33 14.73
CA THR A 43 -47.78 29.03 16.11
C THR A 43 -46.28 29.28 16.26
N SER A 44 -45.85 29.72 17.45
CA SER A 44 -44.44 30.03 17.75
C SER A 44 -43.50 28.85 17.45
N GLU A 45 -43.99 27.62 17.65
CA GLU A 45 -43.27 26.38 17.41
C GLU A 45 -43.05 26.08 15.92
N VAL A 46 -44.08 26.23 15.09
CA VAL A 46 -43.94 26.01 13.63
C VAL A 46 -43.01 27.04 13.02
N LYS A 47 -43.05 28.31 13.46
CA LYS A 47 -42.09 29.34 13.03
C LYS A 47 -40.67 29.02 13.47
N ARG A 48 -40.47 28.53 14.69
CA ARG A 48 -39.17 28.09 15.21
C ARG A 48 -38.59 26.96 14.37
N GLN A 49 -39.40 25.94 14.09
CA GLN A 49 -38.99 24.80 13.25
C GLN A 49 -38.66 25.23 11.81
N GLN A 50 -39.45 26.14 11.22
CA GLN A 50 -39.13 26.69 9.90
C GLN A 50 -37.80 27.45 9.88
N GLN A 51 -37.48 28.20 10.93
CA GLN A 51 -36.20 28.90 11.03
C GLN A 51 -35.03 27.92 11.19
N GLU A 52 -35.20 26.88 12.00
CA GLU A 52 -34.20 25.83 12.18
C GLU A 52 -33.91 25.08 10.89
N ILE A 53 -34.95 24.72 10.11
CA ILE A 53 -34.80 24.12 8.77
C ILE A 53 -34.03 25.05 7.82
N LYS A 54 -34.26 26.35 7.86
CA LYS A 54 -33.52 27.32 7.05
C LYS A 54 -32.04 27.36 7.44
N ASN A 55 -31.76 27.44 8.75
CA ASN A 55 -30.39 27.46 9.26
C ASN A 55 -29.64 26.16 8.91
N LEU A 56 -30.26 25.00 9.11
CA LEU A 56 -29.68 23.70 8.76
C LEU A 56 -29.42 23.56 7.25
N LYS A 57 -30.27 24.15 6.40
CA LYS A 57 -30.03 24.18 4.95
C LYS A 57 -28.83 25.04 4.57
N LEU A 58 -28.63 26.17 5.26
CA LEU A 58 -27.46 27.04 5.05
C LEU A 58 -26.19 26.33 5.51
N GLU A 59 -26.17 25.78 6.73
CA GLU A 59 -25.02 25.05 7.27
C GLU A 59 -24.66 23.85 6.40
N LYS A 60 -25.66 23.08 5.93
CA LYS A 60 -25.41 21.97 4.98
C LYS A 60 -24.76 22.46 3.69
N HIS A 61 -25.16 23.61 3.17
CA HIS A 61 -24.59 24.17 1.96
C HIS A 61 -23.13 24.62 2.19
N GLU A 62 -22.86 25.28 3.32
CA GLU A 62 -21.50 25.67 3.72
C GLU A 62 -20.59 24.44 3.89
N LEU A 63 -21.04 23.43 4.64
CA LEU A 63 -20.31 22.17 4.79
C LEU A 63 -20.07 21.46 3.46
N GLN A 64 -21.02 21.52 2.53
CA GLN A 64 -20.82 20.95 1.19
C GLN A 64 -19.73 21.69 0.42
N GLN A 65 -19.69 23.02 0.50
CA GLN A 65 -18.63 23.82 -0.11
C GLN A 65 -17.26 23.52 0.51
N ASP A 66 -17.19 23.34 1.82
CA ASP A 66 -15.96 22.95 2.52
C ASP A 66 -15.49 21.56 2.09
N VAL A 67 -16.40 20.58 2.00
CA VAL A 67 -16.09 19.23 1.52
C VAL A 67 -15.57 19.27 0.09
N ASP A 68 -16.19 20.06 -0.79
CA ASP A 68 -15.77 20.20 -2.18
C ASP A 68 -14.37 20.84 -2.26
N GLY A 69 -14.12 21.89 -1.45
CA GLY A 69 -12.82 22.55 -1.35
C GLY A 69 -11.72 21.62 -0.81
N LEU A 70 -11.99 20.90 0.27
CA LEU A 70 -11.07 19.90 0.81
C LEU A 70 -10.79 18.78 -0.18
N THR A 71 -11.81 18.32 -0.91
CA THR A 71 -11.65 17.30 -1.95
C THR A 71 -10.72 17.78 -3.06
N GLN A 72 -10.83 19.04 -3.48
CA GLN A 72 -9.93 19.64 -4.47
C GLN A 72 -8.49 19.73 -3.95
N ILE A 73 -8.30 20.17 -2.70
CA ILE A 73 -6.97 20.26 -2.07
C ILE A 73 -6.31 18.89 -2.01
N VAL A 74 -7.02 17.87 -1.49
CA VAL A 74 -6.50 16.50 -1.39
C VAL A 74 -6.16 15.92 -2.76
N SER A 75 -6.98 16.21 -3.78
CA SER A 75 -6.70 15.78 -5.16
C SER A 75 -5.43 16.43 -5.71
N ARG A 76 -5.25 17.74 -5.48
CA ARG A 76 -4.06 18.48 -5.90
C ARG A 76 -2.80 17.93 -5.22
N GLU A 77 -2.83 17.80 -3.89
CA GLU A 77 -1.70 17.27 -3.12
C GLU A 77 -1.33 15.85 -3.56
N ARG A 78 -2.32 14.98 -3.79
CA ARG A 78 -2.07 13.63 -4.33
C ARG A 78 -1.40 13.65 -5.69
N ASN A 79 -1.79 14.57 -6.58
CA ASN A 79 -1.19 14.70 -7.90
C ASN A 79 0.23 15.24 -7.81
N GLU A 80 0.48 16.22 -6.95
CA GLU A 80 1.82 16.77 -6.67
C GLU A 80 2.74 15.68 -6.11
N HIS A 81 2.32 14.96 -5.06
CA HIS A 81 3.09 13.84 -4.51
C HIS A 81 3.33 12.72 -5.51
N LYS A 82 2.35 12.41 -6.37
CA LYS A 82 2.52 11.42 -7.45
C LYS A 82 3.58 11.90 -8.45
N LYS A 83 3.56 13.18 -8.81
CA LYS A 83 4.55 13.78 -9.71
C LYS A 83 5.95 13.72 -9.10
N GLU A 84 6.13 14.19 -7.88
CA GLU A 84 7.41 14.12 -7.15
C GLU A 84 7.93 12.67 -7.04
N THR A 85 7.04 11.72 -6.73
CA THR A 85 7.40 10.30 -6.66
C THR A 85 7.88 9.77 -8.01
N LEU A 86 7.24 10.18 -9.12
CA LEU A 86 7.66 9.77 -10.46
C LEU A 86 9.00 10.40 -10.85
N GLU A 87 9.23 11.66 -10.49
CA GLU A 87 10.51 12.35 -10.70
C GLU A 87 11.64 11.66 -9.93
N LEU A 88 11.45 11.36 -8.65
CA LEU A 88 12.42 10.61 -7.84
C LEU A 88 12.70 9.21 -8.40
N LYS A 89 11.66 8.49 -8.84
CA LYS A 89 11.84 7.18 -9.49
C LYS A 89 12.63 7.29 -10.78
N ALA A 90 12.40 8.33 -11.59
CA ALA A 90 13.16 8.56 -12.81
C ALA A 90 14.64 8.84 -12.51
N GLU A 91 14.95 9.61 -11.47
CA GLU A 91 16.34 9.83 -11.04
C GLU A 91 17.01 8.54 -10.53
N ILE A 92 16.30 7.70 -9.77
CA ILE A 92 16.81 6.39 -9.35
C ILE A 92 17.11 5.49 -10.55
N ILE A 93 16.24 5.48 -11.57
CA ILE A 93 16.47 4.71 -12.81
C ILE A 93 17.74 5.20 -13.52
N LYS A 94 17.90 6.52 -13.70
CA LYS A 94 19.12 7.10 -14.29
C LYS A 94 20.39 6.71 -13.52
N ILE A 95 20.34 6.72 -12.18
CA ILE A 95 21.45 6.29 -11.33
C ILE A 95 21.77 4.80 -11.60
N HIS A 96 20.76 3.94 -11.70
CA HIS A 96 20.97 2.53 -12.02
C HIS A 96 21.52 2.31 -13.43
N ASP A 97 21.13 3.15 -14.40
CA ASP A 97 21.69 3.09 -15.75
C ASP A 97 23.18 3.47 -15.77
N TRP A 98 23.59 4.48 -14.99
CA TRP A 98 25.00 4.89 -14.88
C TRP A 98 25.82 3.96 -13.99
N LEU A 99 25.22 3.38 -12.96
CA LEU A 99 25.85 2.53 -11.96
C LEU A 99 25.11 1.18 -11.86
N PRO A 100 25.21 0.34 -12.90
CA PRO A 100 24.43 -0.91 -12.99
C PRO A 100 24.73 -1.90 -11.85
N ASP A 101 25.91 -1.82 -11.26
CA ASP A 101 26.33 -2.70 -10.18
C ASP A 101 25.74 -2.34 -8.80
N THR A 102 25.08 -1.19 -8.67
CA THR A 102 24.60 -0.66 -7.37
C THR A 102 23.79 -1.69 -6.56
N PRO A 103 22.80 -2.42 -7.14
CA PRO A 103 22.06 -3.44 -6.39
C PRO A 103 22.96 -4.57 -5.86
N ASN A 104 24.00 -4.95 -6.60
CA ASN A 104 24.93 -5.98 -6.18
C ASN A 104 25.88 -5.48 -5.08
N LEU A 105 26.35 -4.23 -5.18
CA LEU A 105 27.17 -3.57 -4.16
C LEU A 105 26.44 -3.47 -2.81
N ILE A 106 25.12 -3.20 -2.81
CA ILE A 106 24.30 -3.19 -1.59
C ILE A 106 24.29 -4.59 -0.94
N LYS A 107 24.08 -5.65 -1.72
CA LYS A 107 24.11 -7.04 -1.21
C LYS A 107 25.48 -7.39 -0.61
N TRP A 108 26.57 -6.97 -1.24
CA TRP A 108 27.91 -7.16 -0.71
C TRP A 108 28.14 -6.39 0.59
N ARG A 109 27.59 -5.18 0.72
CA ARG A 109 27.66 -4.39 1.96
C ARG A 109 27.01 -5.13 3.11
N GLU A 110 25.78 -5.60 2.90
CA GLU A 110 25.00 -6.37 3.89
C GLU A 110 25.71 -7.67 4.25
N TYR A 111 26.27 -8.36 3.25
CA TYR A 111 27.06 -9.57 3.45
C TYR A 111 28.29 -9.30 4.33
N CYS A 112 29.06 -8.24 4.06
CA CYS A 112 30.21 -7.85 4.86
C CYS A 112 29.82 -7.60 6.32
N GLN A 113 28.72 -6.89 6.57
CA GLN A 113 28.23 -6.66 7.93
C GLN A 113 27.84 -7.97 8.63
N LYS A 114 27.15 -8.86 7.92
CA LYS A 114 26.71 -10.15 8.46
C LYS A 114 27.87 -11.05 8.88
N ILE A 115 28.98 -11.03 8.15
CA ILE A 115 30.15 -11.89 8.46
C ILE A 115 31.05 -11.31 9.53
N GLY A 116 30.93 -10.03 9.90
CA GLY A 116 31.65 -9.45 11.04
C GLY A 116 32.31 -8.09 10.81
N PHE A 117 32.19 -7.49 9.64
CA PHE A 117 32.71 -6.14 9.40
C PHE A 117 31.77 -5.08 10.03
N SER A 118 32.34 -4.01 10.57
CA SER A 118 31.54 -2.86 11.00
C SER A 118 30.91 -2.14 9.82
N SER A 119 29.89 -1.31 10.06
CA SER A 119 29.24 -0.51 9.02
C SER A 119 30.19 0.41 8.25
N ASN A 120 31.22 0.94 8.93
CA ASN A 120 32.23 1.78 8.29
C ASN A 120 33.19 0.95 7.44
N GLN A 121 33.69 -0.17 7.96
CA GLN A 121 34.56 -1.08 7.20
C GLN A 121 33.84 -1.64 5.96
N ALA A 122 32.59 -2.07 6.09
CA ALA A 122 31.79 -2.51 4.95
C ALA A 122 31.60 -1.38 3.92
N LYS A 123 31.38 -0.14 4.37
CA LYS A 123 31.30 1.02 3.47
C LYS A 123 32.63 1.26 2.74
N ASP A 124 33.75 1.21 3.43
CA ASP A 124 35.07 1.41 2.84
C ASP A 124 35.39 0.33 1.79
N LEU A 125 35.10 -0.94 2.12
CA LEU A 125 35.27 -2.07 1.20
C LEU A 125 34.44 -1.87 -0.08
N ILE A 126 33.15 -1.51 0.02
CA ILE A 126 32.31 -1.28 -1.17
C ILE A 126 32.81 -0.12 -2.03
N ASN A 127 33.51 0.85 -1.44
CA ASN A 127 34.20 1.92 -2.15
C ASN A 127 35.60 1.52 -2.66
N MET A 128 35.90 0.21 -2.69
CA MET A 128 37.18 -0.36 -3.12
C MET A 128 38.38 0.14 -2.31
N LYS A 129 38.14 0.57 -1.06
CA LYS A 129 39.21 0.97 -0.14
C LYS A 129 39.63 -0.26 0.69
N PRO A 130 40.91 -0.65 0.67
CA PRO A 130 41.40 -1.71 1.53
C PRO A 130 41.18 -1.37 3.00
N VAL A 131 40.87 -2.39 3.81
CA VAL A 131 40.66 -2.26 5.25
C VAL A 131 41.60 -3.22 5.97
N GLN A 132 42.35 -2.71 6.94
CA GLN A 132 43.07 -3.56 7.88
C GLN A 132 42.10 -4.10 8.93
N PHE A 133 42.05 -5.43 9.10
CA PHE A 133 41.07 -6.09 9.94
C PHE A 133 41.72 -7.00 10.98
N LEU A 134 41.31 -6.82 12.22
CA LEU A 134 41.63 -7.67 13.37
C LEU A 134 40.32 -8.03 14.07
N GLY A 135 40.04 -9.33 14.23
CA GLY A 135 38.79 -9.78 14.83
C GLY A 135 38.40 -11.19 14.42
N GLU A 136 37.10 -11.44 14.30
CA GLU A 136 36.56 -12.74 13.90
C GLU A 136 35.57 -12.60 12.76
N LEU A 137 35.72 -13.46 11.75
CA LEU A 137 34.78 -13.56 10.64
C LEU A 137 33.95 -14.84 10.76
N TYR A 138 32.64 -14.71 10.54
CA TYR A 138 31.68 -15.80 10.54
C TYR A 138 31.52 -16.40 9.15
N SER A 139 31.75 -17.71 9.05
CA SER A 139 31.41 -18.50 7.87
C SER A 139 30.04 -19.12 8.05
N SER A 140 29.07 -18.70 7.23
CA SER A 140 27.77 -19.38 7.16
C SER A 140 27.85 -20.78 6.54
N GLU A 141 28.83 -21.03 5.66
CA GLU A 141 29.04 -22.35 5.05
C GLU A 141 29.46 -23.40 6.09
N HIS A 142 30.25 -22.99 7.07
CA HIS A 142 30.79 -23.87 8.10
C HIS A 142 30.14 -23.67 9.47
N SER A 143 29.17 -22.75 9.57
CA SER A 143 28.51 -22.33 10.81
C SER A 143 29.50 -22.02 11.94
N GLN A 144 30.63 -21.39 11.61
CA GLN A 144 31.74 -21.21 12.54
C GLN A 144 32.41 -19.84 12.39
N ARG A 145 32.92 -19.30 13.51
CA ARG A 145 33.74 -18.08 13.54
C ARG A 145 35.22 -18.44 13.48
N PHE A 146 35.98 -17.65 12.73
CA PHE A 146 37.42 -17.80 12.58
C PHE A 146 38.12 -16.48 12.89
N LYS A 147 39.17 -16.56 13.71
CA LYS A 147 40.03 -15.42 14.02
C LYS A 147 40.81 -14.98 12.80
N VAL A 148 40.92 -13.66 12.65
CA VAL A 148 41.71 -12.97 11.66
C VAL A 148 42.71 -12.10 12.41
N ASP A 149 43.98 -12.43 12.29
CA ASP A 149 45.08 -11.70 12.91
C ASP A 149 45.66 -10.73 11.88
N ASP A 150 45.33 -9.45 12.07
CA ASP A 150 45.85 -8.30 11.31
C ASP A 150 45.99 -8.56 9.80
N ALA A 151 44.86 -8.71 9.11
CA ALA A 151 44.83 -8.99 7.69
C ALA A 151 44.33 -7.81 6.87
N GLU A 152 44.91 -7.64 5.69
CA GLU A 152 44.40 -6.72 4.68
C GLU A 152 43.17 -7.35 4.01
N ILE A 153 42.05 -6.62 4.06
CA ILE A 153 40.81 -6.99 3.38
C ILE A 153 40.63 -6.09 2.17
N ARG A 154 40.43 -6.71 1.01
CA ARG A 154 40.15 -6.02 -0.24
C ARG A 154 38.84 -6.51 -0.84
N PHE A 155 38.11 -5.57 -1.40
CA PHE A 155 36.97 -5.83 -2.26
C PHE A 155 37.33 -5.26 -3.63
N ASP A 156 37.24 -6.07 -4.66
CA ASP A 156 37.56 -5.67 -6.03
C ASP A 156 36.59 -6.30 -7.03
N ARG A 157 36.66 -5.82 -8.28
CA ARG A 157 35.91 -6.41 -9.39
C ARG A 157 36.58 -7.71 -9.82
N ASP A 158 35.78 -8.75 -9.95
CA ASP A 158 36.23 -10.03 -10.50
C ASP A 158 35.99 -10.04 -12.01
N THR A 159 37.05 -9.88 -12.80
CA THR A 159 36.98 -9.86 -14.26
C THR A 159 36.79 -11.25 -14.86
N GLU A 160 36.96 -12.32 -14.07
CA GLU A 160 36.93 -13.71 -14.56
C GLU A 160 35.59 -14.41 -14.30
N ARG A 161 34.76 -13.91 -13.36
CA ARG A 161 33.48 -14.52 -12.97
C ARG A 161 32.30 -13.59 -13.21
N SER A 162 31.16 -14.19 -13.58
CA SER A 162 29.89 -13.50 -13.81
C SER A 162 29.32 -12.75 -12.59
N SER A 163 29.83 -13.02 -11.38
CA SER A 163 29.40 -12.34 -10.14
C SER A 163 29.98 -10.93 -9.97
N GLY A 164 30.94 -10.53 -10.81
CA GLY A 164 31.45 -9.16 -10.95
C GLY A 164 32.32 -8.63 -9.80
N PHE A 165 32.24 -9.22 -8.60
CA PHE A 165 32.99 -8.81 -7.42
C PHE A 165 33.47 -9.99 -6.58
N ARG A 166 34.54 -9.76 -5.81
CA ARG A 166 35.08 -10.73 -4.85
C ARG A 166 35.65 -10.00 -3.62
N LEU A 167 35.61 -10.69 -2.49
CA LEU A 167 36.26 -10.27 -1.26
C LEU A 167 37.51 -11.12 -1.02
N LEU A 168 38.61 -10.46 -0.69
CA LEU A 168 39.94 -11.03 -0.53
C LEU A 168 40.45 -10.76 0.90
N ILE A 169 41.07 -11.77 1.50
CA ILE A 169 41.82 -11.67 2.76
C ILE A 169 43.28 -11.98 2.43
N ASN A 170 44.17 -11.01 2.56
CA ASN A 170 45.59 -11.12 2.15
C ASN A 170 45.76 -11.68 0.73
N GLY A 171 44.89 -11.27 -0.20
CA GLY A 171 44.89 -11.72 -1.60
C GLY A 171 44.25 -13.09 -1.86
N ILE A 172 43.78 -13.80 -0.83
CA ILE A 172 43.06 -15.08 -0.97
C ILE A 172 41.57 -14.80 -0.96
N SER A 173 40.81 -15.41 -1.89
CA SER A 173 39.34 -15.27 -1.90
C SER A 173 38.73 -15.70 -0.56
N LEU A 174 37.73 -14.95 -0.06
CA LEU A 174 37.08 -15.20 1.23
C LEU A 174 36.61 -16.66 1.36
N THR A 175 36.00 -17.22 0.30
CA THR A 175 35.55 -18.61 0.28
C THR A 175 36.70 -19.59 0.46
N GLN A 176 37.82 -19.37 -0.23
CA GLN A 176 38.99 -20.22 -0.10
C GLN A 176 39.63 -20.08 1.29
N TRP A 177 39.69 -18.86 1.82
CA TRP A 177 40.21 -18.59 3.16
C TRP A 177 39.38 -19.31 4.23
N PHE A 178 38.04 -19.23 4.16
CA PHE A 178 37.17 -19.96 5.08
C PHE A 178 37.36 -21.49 5.00
N ARG A 179 37.50 -22.03 3.78
CA ARG A 179 37.76 -23.46 3.60
C ARG A 179 39.08 -23.88 4.26
N GLN A 180 40.14 -23.11 4.07
CA GLN A 180 41.44 -23.37 4.70
C GLN A 180 41.33 -23.35 6.23
N LYS A 181 40.67 -22.33 6.80
CA LYS A 181 40.45 -22.22 8.24
C LYS A 181 39.58 -23.34 8.80
N TYR A 182 38.57 -23.79 8.06
CA TYR A 182 37.75 -24.91 8.49
C TYR A 182 38.51 -26.24 8.44
N ASP A 183 39.35 -26.46 7.43
CA ASP A 183 40.20 -27.65 7.35
C ASP A 183 41.25 -27.67 8.48
N GLU A 184 41.85 -26.52 8.82
CA GLU A 184 42.71 -26.35 10.00
C GLU A 184 41.97 -26.70 11.29
N PHE A 185 40.78 -26.12 11.48
CA PHE A 185 39.92 -26.39 12.64
C PHE A 185 39.56 -27.87 12.77
N ARG A 186 39.18 -28.53 11.67
CA ARG A 186 38.87 -29.97 11.67
C ARG A 186 40.07 -30.85 12.00
N LYS A 187 41.25 -30.52 11.47
CA LYS A 187 42.50 -31.22 11.78
C LYS A 187 42.85 -31.07 13.26
N ALA A 188 42.68 -29.88 13.83
CA ALA A 188 42.90 -29.64 15.26
C ALA A 188 41.97 -30.49 16.15
N LEU A 189 40.77 -30.81 15.67
CA LEU A 189 39.82 -31.72 16.32
C LEU A 189 40.07 -33.21 16.03
N GLY A 190 41.15 -33.57 15.31
CA GLY A 190 41.46 -34.95 14.92
C GLY A 190 40.56 -35.52 13.82
N ILE A 191 39.74 -34.70 13.17
CA ILE A 191 38.82 -35.12 12.10
C ILE A 191 39.56 -35.12 10.77
N LYS A 192 39.81 -36.31 10.21
CA LYS A 192 40.46 -36.45 8.89
C LYS A 192 39.55 -35.86 7.78
N PRO A 193 40.10 -35.13 6.81
CA PRO A 193 39.33 -34.68 5.65
C PRO A 193 38.86 -35.90 4.83
N LYS A 194 37.61 -35.87 4.37
CA LYS A 194 37.10 -36.88 3.43
C LYS A 194 37.87 -36.73 2.12
N GLN A 195 38.75 -37.68 1.79
CA GLN A 195 39.35 -37.74 0.47
C GLN A 195 38.20 -37.93 -0.55
N LYS A 196 38.11 -37.04 -1.55
CA LYS A 196 37.23 -37.29 -2.69
C LYS A 196 37.68 -38.59 -3.36
N PRO A 197 36.80 -39.57 -3.63
CA PRO A 197 37.19 -40.73 -4.42
C PRO A 197 37.70 -40.24 -5.77
N ARG A 198 38.90 -40.70 -6.15
CA ARG A 198 39.42 -40.52 -7.51
C ARG A 198 38.51 -41.32 -8.44
N ILE A 199 37.58 -40.65 -9.11
CA ILE A 199 36.86 -41.23 -10.24
C ILE A 199 37.88 -41.28 -11.38
N GLY A 200 38.43 -42.46 -11.64
CA GLY A 200 39.38 -42.66 -12.72
C GLY A 200 40.38 -43.80 -12.53
N GLU A 201 39.94 -44.98 -12.08
CA GLU A 201 40.66 -46.23 -12.42
C GLU A 201 39.74 -47.04 -13.34
N ASN A 202 39.83 -46.76 -14.64
CA ASN A 202 39.29 -47.62 -15.68
C ASN A 202 39.98 -48.98 -15.57
N LYS A 203 39.31 -49.97 -14.96
CA LYS A 203 39.62 -51.38 -15.23
C LYS A 203 38.97 -51.71 -16.57
N GLY A 204 39.82 -51.85 -17.59
CA GLY A 204 39.40 -52.23 -18.92
C GLY A 204 38.60 -53.53 -18.91
N PHE A 205 37.48 -53.51 -19.64
CA PHE A 205 36.84 -54.72 -20.12
C PHE A 205 37.79 -55.41 -21.10
N ARG A 206 38.21 -56.64 -20.78
CA ARG A 206 38.77 -57.56 -21.79
C ARG A 206 37.60 -58.23 -22.51
N MET A 207 37.69 -58.24 -23.84
CA MET A 207 36.86 -59.06 -24.73
C MET A 207 36.97 -60.54 -24.40
#